data_AF-A0A9Q9XA31-F1
#
_entry.id   AF-A0A9Q9XA31-F1
#
_cell.length_a   1.000
_cell.length_b   1.000
_cell.length_c   1.000
_cell.angle_alpha   90.00
_cell.angle_beta   90.00
_cell.angle_gamma   90.00
#
_symmetry.space_group_name_H-M   'P 1'
#
loop_
_entity.id
_entity.type
_entity.pdbx_description
1 polymer ?
#
loop_
_entity_poly.entity_id
_entity_poly.type
_entity_poly.pdbx_seq_one_letter_code
_entity_poly.pdbx_strand_id
1 'polypeptide(L)'
;MFTAFSTYGNPLVKNRGKNDELQLRVLFTLVYSSGFLCILKSQEPKTPDVMDLAFKNIDFAMNLYCKISSYHDKNLIFSPLSVSMSFAMLLLAAKGSTHSQIEKGLNLDSLDGTGDATLIPQLFEQLQKNITQNIKLHMEQGTALFVDEHFNAKRAFSDQIKTFFGADVNNVDFNKTELGKSTHHQRVFEQKDRWKS
;
A
#
# COMPACT_ATOMS: atom_id res chain seq x y z
N MET A 1 -93.42 -25.32 -17.59
CA MET A 1 -92.56 -26.09 -18.52
C MET A 1 -91.17 -25.46 -18.43
N PHE A 2 -90.21 -26.17 -17.83
CA PHE A 2 -88.85 -25.70 -17.56
C PHE A 2 -87.97 -25.89 -18.80
N THR A 3 -87.17 -24.88 -19.14
CA THR A 3 -85.85 -25.08 -19.78
C THR A 3 -84.92 -23.91 -19.42
N ALA A 4 -83.84 -24.23 -18.71
CA ALA A 4 -82.69 -23.38 -18.50
C ALA A 4 -81.60 -23.77 -19.51
N PHE A 5 -80.90 -22.79 -20.09
CA PHE A 5 -79.62 -23.01 -20.76
C PHE A 5 -78.65 -21.89 -20.33
N SER A 6 -77.64 -22.27 -19.55
CA SER A 6 -76.48 -21.44 -19.26
C SER A 6 -75.48 -21.52 -20.41
N THR A 7 -75.03 -20.39 -20.94
CA THR A 7 -73.86 -20.34 -21.82
C THR A 7 -72.58 -20.31 -20.99
N TYR A 8 -71.86 -21.42 -21.04
CA TYR A 8 -70.55 -21.65 -20.44
C TYR A 8 -69.50 -20.80 -21.19
N GLY A 9 -68.81 -19.92 -20.47
CA GLY A 9 -67.64 -19.19 -20.98
C GLY A 9 -66.44 -20.13 -21.15
N ASN A 10 -65.81 -20.10 -22.32
CA ASN A 10 -64.69 -20.96 -22.70
C ASN A 10 -63.45 -20.74 -21.79
N PRO A 11 -62.92 -21.77 -21.10
CA PRO A 11 -61.81 -21.64 -20.15
C PRO A 11 -60.41 -21.56 -20.79
N LEU A 12 -60.29 -21.66 -22.12
CA LEU A 12 -59.01 -21.81 -22.83
C LEU A 12 -58.25 -20.50 -23.08
N VAL A 13 -58.89 -19.33 -22.91
CA VAL A 13 -58.23 -18.02 -23.11
C VAL A 13 -57.54 -17.52 -21.83
N LYS A 14 -57.99 -17.98 -20.65
CA LYS A 14 -57.52 -17.49 -19.34
C LYS A 14 -56.14 -18.03 -18.94
N ASN A 15 -55.76 -19.22 -19.42
CA ASN A 15 -54.48 -19.86 -19.06
C ASN A 15 -53.28 -19.35 -19.89
N ARG A 16 -53.51 -18.81 -21.09
CA ARG A 16 -52.44 -18.33 -21.96
C ARG A 16 -51.78 -17.05 -21.41
N GLY A 17 -52.59 -16.05 -21.04
CA GLY A 17 -52.09 -14.80 -20.45
C GLY A 17 -51.44 -14.97 -19.07
N LYS A 18 -51.83 -16.00 -18.30
CA LYS A 18 -51.25 -16.30 -16.99
C LYS A 18 -49.85 -16.92 -17.11
N ASN A 19 -49.62 -17.73 -18.14
CA ASN A 19 -48.30 -18.25 -18.48
C ASN A 19 -47.38 -17.13 -18.98
N ASP A 20 -47.90 -16.20 -19.78
CA ASP A 20 -47.12 -15.06 -20.27
C ASP A 20 -46.72 -14.10 -19.13
N GLU A 21 -47.62 -13.88 -18.16
CA GLU A 21 -47.35 -13.11 -16.93
C GLU A 21 -46.29 -13.80 -16.04
N LEU A 22 -46.37 -15.14 -15.90
CA LEU A 22 -45.38 -15.93 -15.17
C LEU A 22 -44.01 -15.88 -15.85
N GLN A 23 -43.95 -16.01 -17.18
CA GLN A 23 -42.72 -15.90 -17.95
C GLN A 23 -42.07 -14.52 -17.79
N LEU A 24 -42.87 -13.46 -17.85
CA LEU A 24 -42.38 -12.10 -17.67
C LEU A 24 -41.82 -11.86 -16.27
N ARG A 25 -42.48 -12.37 -15.22
CA ARG A 25 -42.00 -12.28 -13.83
C ARG A 25 -40.71 -13.07 -13.60
N VAL A 26 -40.57 -14.24 -14.23
CA VAL A 26 -39.33 -15.03 -14.21
C VAL A 26 -38.20 -14.28 -14.91
N LEU A 27 -38.45 -13.67 -16.07
CA LEU A 27 -37.45 -12.86 -16.75
C LEU A 27 -37.02 -11.65 -15.92
N PHE A 28 -37.95 -10.93 -15.30
CA PHE A 28 -37.62 -9.79 -14.44
C PHE A 28 -36.81 -10.20 -13.21
N THR A 29 -37.13 -11.33 -12.58
CA THR A 29 -36.36 -11.85 -11.42
C THR A 29 -34.99 -12.38 -11.83
N LEU A 30 -34.85 -12.98 -13.01
CA LEU A 30 -33.56 -13.38 -13.56
C LEU A 30 -32.68 -12.17 -13.92
N VAL A 31 -33.26 -11.11 -14.47
CA VAL A 31 -32.53 -9.85 -14.77
C VAL A 31 -32.15 -9.10 -13.49
N TYR A 32 -33.06 -9.04 -12.50
CA TYR A 32 -32.75 -8.43 -11.21
C TYR A 32 -31.68 -9.22 -10.45
N SER A 33 -31.76 -10.55 -10.44
CA SER A 33 -30.76 -11.39 -9.77
C SER A 33 -29.42 -11.37 -10.49
N SER A 34 -29.38 -11.35 -11.83
CA SER A 34 -28.12 -11.23 -12.57
C SER A 34 -27.48 -9.84 -12.41
N GLY A 35 -28.29 -8.77 -12.43
CA GLY A 35 -27.83 -7.40 -12.18
C GLY A 35 -27.34 -7.20 -10.74
N PHE A 36 -28.09 -7.70 -9.75
CA PHE A 36 -27.74 -7.62 -8.34
C PHE A 36 -26.52 -8.49 -8.00
N LEU A 37 -26.41 -9.69 -8.59
CA LEU A 37 -25.25 -10.57 -8.44
C LEU A 37 -24.00 -9.96 -9.09
N CYS A 38 -24.15 -9.18 -10.18
CA CYS A 38 -23.04 -8.46 -10.80
C CYS A 38 -22.54 -7.30 -9.91
N ILE A 39 -23.45 -6.59 -9.24
CA ILE A 39 -23.10 -5.54 -8.27
C ILE A 39 -22.36 -6.13 -7.07
N LEU A 40 -22.78 -7.31 -6.57
CA LEU A 40 -22.08 -8.01 -5.49
C LEU A 40 -20.70 -8.55 -5.93
N LYS A 41 -20.51 -8.91 -7.21
CA LYS A 41 -19.22 -9.37 -7.73
C LYS A 41 -18.22 -8.24 -8.05
N SER A 42 -18.67 -6.99 -8.17
CA SER A 42 -17.82 -5.86 -8.59
C SER A 42 -17.04 -5.21 -7.45
N GLN A 43 -17.17 -5.72 -6.22
CA GLN A 43 -16.46 -5.21 -5.05
C GLN A 43 -15.39 -6.21 -4.61
N GLU A 44 -14.46 -6.52 -5.52
CA GLU A 44 -13.18 -7.08 -5.11
C GLU A 44 -12.48 -6.07 -4.19
N PRO A 45 -11.92 -6.49 -3.04
CA PRO A 45 -11.20 -5.58 -2.16
C PRO A 45 -10.05 -4.93 -2.95
N LYS A 46 -10.11 -3.60 -3.14
CA LYS A 46 -9.06 -2.85 -3.82
C LYS A 46 -7.78 -2.99 -3.00
N THR A 47 -6.82 -3.77 -3.51
CA THR A 47 -5.50 -3.89 -2.90
C THR A 47 -4.78 -2.55 -3.02
N PRO A 48 -4.17 -2.04 -1.93
CA PRO A 48 -3.38 -0.82 -1.97
C PRO A 48 -2.34 -0.83 -3.08
N ASP A 49 -2.21 0.29 -3.80
CA ASP A 49 -1.23 0.44 -4.87
C ASP A 49 -0.17 1.52 -4.57
N VAL A 50 0.78 1.69 -5.49
CA VAL A 50 1.88 2.65 -5.35
C VAL A 50 1.39 4.10 -5.28
N MET A 51 0.25 4.41 -5.90
CA MET A 51 -0.34 5.75 -5.83
C MET A 51 -0.95 6.01 -4.46
N ASP A 52 -1.61 5.02 -3.87
CA ASP A 52 -2.11 5.11 -2.50
C ASP A 52 -0.96 5.38 -1.52
N LEU A 53 0.18 4.67 -1.66
CA LEU A 53 1.40 4.95 -0.89
C LEU A 53 1.91 6.38 -1.11
N ALA A 54 1.96 6.84 -2.36
CA ALA A 54 2.44 8.18 -2.70
C ALA A 54 1.58 9.27 -2.05
N PHE A 55 0.25 9.12 -2.07
CA PHE A 55 -0.67 10.05 -1.40
C PHE A 55 -0.45 10.08 0.12
N LYS A 56 -0.32 8.90 0.75
CA LYS A 56 -0.01 8.84 2.20
C LYS A 56 1.33 9.49 2.56
N ASN A 57 2.33 9.30 1.70
CA ASN A 57 3.62 9.96 1.87
C ASN A 57 3.54 11.49 1.74
N ILE A 58 2.64 12.03 0.90
CA ILE A 58 2.36 13.47 0.82
C ILE A 58 1.70 13.97 2.12
N ASP A 59 0.71 13.24 2.65
CA ASP A 59 0.06 13.61 3.91
C ASP A 59 1.08 13.62 5.07
N PHE A 60 1.93 12.59 5.13
CA PHE A 60 3.04 12.54 6.08
C PHE A 60 3.99 13.73 5.91
N ALA A 61 4.37 14.06 4.68
CA ALA A 61 5.24 15.19 4.36
C ALA A 61 4.68 16.51 4.89
N MET A 62 3.39 16.76 4.66
CA MET A 62 2.70 17.97 5.10
C MET A 62 2.62 18.04 6.63
N ASN A 63 2.28 16.92 7.28
CA ASN A 63 2.27 16.85 8.74
C ASN A 63 3.64 17.13 9.34
N LEU A 64 4.70 16.52 8.78
CA LEU A 64 6.07 16.71 9.22
C LEU A 64 6.53 18.16 8.98
N TYR A 65 6.22 18.74 7.82
CA TYR A 65 6.52 20.12 7.49
C TYR A 65 5.88 21.08 8.50
N CYS A 66 4.56 20.97 8.71
CA CYS A 66 3.82 21.80 9.68
C CYS A 66 4.37 21.64 11.10
N LYS A 67 4.79 20.43 11.46
CA LYS A 67 5.40 20.18 12.77
C LYS A 67 6.75 20.88 12.90
N ILE A 68 7.64 20.76 11.92
CA ILE A 68 8.97 21.36 11.97
C ILE A 68 8.89 22.90 11.87
N SER A 69 8.05 23.43 10.97
CA SER A 69 7.88 24.87 10.80
C SER A 69 7.32 25.56 12.06
N SER A 70 6.59 24.83 12.91
CA SER A 70 6.13 25.35 14.20
C SER A 70 7.26 25.64 15.20
N TYR A 71 8.46 25.10 15.00
CA TYR A 71 9.61 25.32 15.90
C TYR A 71 10.49 26.51 15.48
N HIS A 72 10.57 26.81 14.18
CA HIS A 72 11.39 27.91 13.67
C HIS A 72 10.98 28.36 12.27
N ASP A 73 11.25 29.63 11.96
CA ASP A 73 10.96 30.24 10.65
C ASP A 73 12.14 30.17 9.66
N LYS A 74 13.09 29.24 9.89
CA LYS A 74 14.25 29.04 9.00
C LYS A 74 13.85 28.23 7.77
N ASN A 75 14.62 28.39 6.69
CA ASN A 75 14.51 27.56 5.48
C ASN A 75 14.50 26.07 5.83
N LEU A 76 13.47 25.36 5.38
CA LEU A 76 13.27 23.94 5.64
C LEU A 76 13.28 23.19 4.31
N ILE A 77 14.22 22.26 4.16
CA ILE A 77 14.32 21.35 3.01
C ILE A 77 14.53 19.94 3.55
N PHE A 78 13.68 19.00 3.13
CA PHE A 78 13.84 17.58 3.41
C PHE A 78 13.22 16.75 2.28
N SER A 79 13.57 15.47 2.22
CA SER A 79 12.94 14.49 1.32
C SER A 79 11.96 13.64 2.12
N PRO A 80 10.64 13.86 2.01
CA PRO A 80 9.66 13.07 2.74
C PRO A 80 9.76 11.58 2.42
N LEU A 81 9.98 11.27 1.13
CA LEU A 81 10.12 9.90 0.65
C LEU A 81 11.31 9.19 1.32
N SER A 82 12.47 9.85 1.44
CA SER A 82 13.65 9.25 2.09
C SER A 82 13.41 8.98 3.58
N VAL A 83 12.74 9.91 4.27
CA VAL A 83 12.37 9.74 5.68
C VAL A 83 11.40 8.56 5.84
N SER A 84 10.37 8.49 5.00
CA SER A 84 9.39 7.40 5.01
C SER A 84 10.03 6.04 4.72
N MET A 85 10.94 5.95 3.73
CA MET A 85 11.68 4.72 3.47
C MET A 85 12.51 4.28 4.69
N SER A 86 13.18 5.22 5.36
CA SER A 86 13.99 4.92 6.54
C SER A 86 13.13 4.35 7.67
N PHE A 87 11.94 4.89 7.90
CA PHE A 87 11.00 4.34 8.89
C PHE A 87 10.34 3.04 8.41
N ALA A 88 10.11 2.86 7.12
CA ALA A 88 9.62 1.60 6.55
C ALA A 88 10.63 0.46 6.71
N MET A 89 11.93 0.74 6.62
CA MET A 89 12.99 -0.21 6.99
C MET A 89 12.87 -0.60 8.46
N LEU A 90 12.58 0.34 9.35
CA LEU A 90 12.40 0.06 10.78
C LEU A 90 11.13 -0.74 11.07
N LEU A 91 10.06 -0.57 10.27
CA LEU A 91 8.85 -1.39 10.38
C LEU A 91 9.14 -2.89 10.25
N LEU A 92 10.05 -3.29 9.36
CA LEU A 92 10.46 -4.69 9.19
C LEU A 92 11.13 -5.31 10.43
N ALA A 93 11.73 -4.49 11.29
CA ALA A 93 12.34 -4.95 12.54
C ALA A 93 11.41 -4.77 13.76
N ALA A 94 10.50 -3.80 13.70
CA ALA A 94 9.62 -3.43 14.79
C ALA A 94 8.49 -4.47 14.99
N LYS A 95 7.99 -4.55 16.23
CA LYS A 95 6.86 -5.42 16.60
C LYS A 95 5.95 -4.71 17.60
N GLY A 96 4.72 -5.20 17.72
CA GLY A 96 3.76 -4.73 18.72
C GLY A 96 3.51 -3.22 18.62
N SER A 97 3.56 -2.52 19.75
CA SER A 97 3.28 -1.08 19.81
C SER A 97 4.22 -0.24 18.96
N THR A 98 5.50 -0.61 18.87
CA THR A 98 6.49 0.14 18.08
C THR A 98 6.15 0.07 16.59
N HIS A 99 5.72 -1.10 16.10
CA HIS A 99 5.27 -1.25 14.71
C HIS A 99 4.08 -0.32 14.44
N SER A 100 3.02 -0.44 15.24
CA SER A 100 1.80 0.35 15.04
C SER A 100 2.02 1.86 15.18
N GLN A 101 2.97 2.31 16.01
CA GLN A 101 3.30 3.73 16.13
C GLN A 101 4.03 4.28 14.91
N ILE A 102 5.01 3.53 14.38
CA ILE A 102 5.74 3.95 13.17
C ILE A 102 4.77 3.99 11.98
N GLU A 103 3.96 2.95 11.84
CA GLU A 103 2.98 2.81 10.77
C GLU A 103 1.97 3.96 10.75
N LYS A 104 1.36 4.27 11.90
CA LYS A 104 0.48 5.44 12.07
C LYS A 104 1.20 6.76 11.86
N GLY A 105 2.44 6.87 12.34
CA GLY A 105 3.26 8.07 12.17
C GLY A 105 3.53 8.39 10.69
N LEU A 106 3.64 7.37 9.85
CA LEU A 106 3.78 7.49 8.40
C LEU A 106 2.43 7.59 7.65
N ASN A 107 1.29 7.59 8.35
CA ASN A 107 -0.06 7.51 7.78
C ASN A 107 -0.31 6.26 6.92
N LEU A 108 0.38 5.15 7.20
CA LEU A 108 0.28 3.90 6.43
C LEU A 108 -0.69 2.87 7.03
N ASP A 109 -1.29 3.19 8.18
CA ASP A 109 -2.20 2.32 8.93
C ASP A 109 -3.46 1.92 8.16
N SER A 110 -3.87 2.73 7.18
CA SER A 110 -4.98 2.37 6.29
C SER A 110 -4.58 1.43 5.14
N LEU A 111 -3.29 1.19 4.92
CA LEU A 111 -2.77 0.33 3.85
C LEU A 111 -2.49 -1.09 4.34
N ASP A 112 -2.22 -1.30 5.64
CA ASP A 112 -1.93 -2.63 6.24
C ASP A 112 -3.19 -3.48 6.54
N GLY A 113 -4.34 -3.09 5.98
CA GLY A 113 -5.63 -3.78 6.21
C GLY A 113 -5.69 -5.23 5.71
N THR A 114 -4.67 -5.69 5.00
CA THR A 114 -4.55 -7.05 4.45
C THR A 114 -3.88 -8.04 5.42
N GLY A 115 -3.20 -7.55 6.47
CA GLY A 115 -2.40 -8.37 7.39
C GLY A 115 -1.11 -8.93 6.78
N ASP A 116 -0.72 -8.45 5.61
CA ASP A 116 0.51 -8.82 4.93
C ASP A 116 1.62 -7.80 5.25
N ALA A 117 2.50 -8.17 6.17
CA ALA A 117 3.65 -7.37 6.58
C ALA A 117 4.64 -7.04 5.45
N THR A 118 4.52 -7.71 4.28
CA THR A 118 5.37 -7.45 3.11
C THR A 118 4.78 -6.40 2.15
N LEU A 119 3.51 -6.05 2.28
CA LEU A 119 2.83 -5.12 1.37
C LEU A 119 3.50 -3.74 1.35
N ILE A 120 3.69 -3.12 2.52
CA ILE A 120 4.33 -1.80 2.61
C ILE A 120 5.76 -1.80 2.02
N PRO A 121 6.66 -2.71 2.41
CA PRO A 121 7.98 -2.83 1.78
C PRO A 121 7.93 -3.01 0.25
N GLN A 122 7.01 -3.83 -0.26
CA GLN A 122 6.84 -4.05 -1.70
C GLN A 122 6.40 -2.76 -2.43
N LEU A 123 5.48 -1.99 -1.85
CA LEU A 123 5.04 -0.73 -2.43
C LEU A 123 6.20 0.29 -2.51
N PHE A 124 7.06 0.35 -1.49
CA PHE A 124 8.27 1.19 -1.52
C PHE A 124 9.29 0.71 -2.55
N GLU A 125 9.47 -0.60 -2.72
CA GLU A 125 10.33 -1.18 -3.75
C GLU A 125 9.83 -0.81 -5.15
N GLN A 126 8.52 -0.95 -5.39
CA GLN A 126 7.88 -0.58 -6.66
C GLN A 126 8.00 0.93 -6.94
N LEU A 127 7.77 1.77 -5.93
CA LEU A 127 7.93 3.21 -6.05
C LEU A 127 9.36 3.60 -6.44
N GLN A 128 10.36 2.99 -5.79
CA GLN A 128 11.77 3.20 -6.14
C GLN A 128 12.07 2.79 -7.57
N LYS A 129 11.61 1.61 -8.01
CA LYS A 129 11.79 1.16 -9.40
C LYS A 129 11.17 2.15 -10.40
N ASN A 130 9.96 2.64 -10.13
CA ASN A 130 9.28 3.61 -11.00
C ASN A 130 10.04 4.93 -11.11
N ILE A 131 10.66 5.38 -10.02
CA ILE A 131 11.46 6.61 -9.99
C ILE A 131 12.77 6.39 -10.77
N THR A 132 13.51 5.32 -10.47
CA THR A 132 14.83 5.06 -11.06
C THR A 132 14.77 4.71 -12.55
N GLN A 133 13.69 4.08 -13.00
CA GLN A 133 13.48 3.78 -14.42
C GLN A 133 13.03 5.00 -15.24
N ASN A 134 12.65 6.09 -14.59
CA ASN A 134 12.24 7.29 -15.29
C ASN A 134 13.47 8.06 -15.78
N ILE A 135 13.82 7.88 -17.05
CA ILE A 135 15.00 8.50 -17.71
C ILE A 135 15.00 10.04 -17.59
N LYS A 136 13.85 10.67 -17.36
CA LYS A 136 13.75 12.13 -17.18
C LYS A 136 14.07 12.58 -15.75
N LEU A 137 14.03 11.66 -14.78
CA LEU A 137 14.34 11.90 -13.37
C LEU A 137 15.69 11.26 -13.05
N HIS A 138 16.77 12.05 -13.15
CA HIS A 138 18.06 11.66 -12.60
C HIS A 138 18.02 11.79 -11.06
N MET A 139 17.47 10.79 -10.39
CA MET A 139 17.38 10.74 -8.93
C MET A 139 18.34 9.67 -8.39
N GLU A 140 19.47 10.12 -7.85
CA GLU A 140 20.39 9.26 -7.07
C GLU A 140 19.90 9.22 -5.62
N GLN A 141 19.38 8.07 -5.19
CA GLN A 141 18.99 7.82 -3.81
C GLN A 141 19.79 6.65 -3.25
N GLY A 142 20.41 6.83 -2.09
CA GLY A 142 21.12 5.78 -1.37
C GLY A 142 20.71 5.77 0.08
N THR A 143 20.40 4.60 0.62
CA THR A 143 20.14 4.41 2.04
C THR A 143 21.12 3.39 2.60
N ALA A 144 21.67 3.67 3.78
CA ALA A 144 22.56 2.75 4.49
C ALA A 144 22.08 2.64 5.93
N LEU A 145 22.01 1.42 6.45
CA LEU A 145 21.68 1.18 7.85
C LEU A 145 22.95 0.79 8.60
N PHE A 146 23.19 1.45 9.74
CA PHE A 146 24.33 1.17 10.59
C PHE A 146 23.84 0.66 11.95
N VAL A 147 24.35 -0.49 12.37
CA VAL A 147 24.03 -1.12 13.66
C VAL A 147 25.29 -1.27 14.48
N ASP A 148 25.14 -1.36 15.80
CA ASP A 148 26.29 -1.52 16.70
C ASP A 148 27.03 -2.83 16.42
N GLU A 149 28.35 -2.85 16.56
CA GLU A 149 29.14 -4.04 16.29
C GLU A 149 28.80 -5.24 17.19
N HIS A 150 28.28 -4.98 18.39
CA HIS A 150 27.83 -6.01 19.32
C HIS A 150 26.35 -6.39 19.08
N PHE A 151 25.66 -5.71 18.18
CA PHE A 151 24.29 -6.04 17.79
C PHE A 151 24.26 -6.95 16.56
N ASN A 152 23.80 -8.18 16.76
CA ASN A 152 23.61 -9.15 15.69
C ASN A 152 22.24 -8.97 15.03
N ALA A 153 22.19 -8.23 13.92
CA ALA A 153 21.01 -8.15 13.07
C ALA A 153 20.64 -9.56 12.54
N LYS A 154 19.35 -9.88 12.54
CA LYS A 154 18.87 -11.15 11.99
C LYS A 154 19.11 -11.18 10.48
N ARG A 155 19.65 -12.28 9.95
CA ARG A 155 19.85 -12.47 8.49
C ARG A 155 18.60 -12.13 7.68
N ALA A 156 17.45 -12.68 8.08
CA ALA A 156 16.18 -12.40 7.42
C ALA A 156 15.80 -10.91 7.36
N PHE A 157 16.21 -10.10 8.34
CA PHE A 157 16.01 -8.65 8.30
C PHE A 157 16.95 -8.00 7.30
N SER A 158 18.26 -8.32 7.35
CA SER A 158 19.24 -7.81 6.40
C SER A 158 18.89 -8.16 4.95
N ASP A 159 18.41 -9.38 4.71
CA ASP A 159 17.98 -9.83 3.38
C ASP A 159 16.79 -9.00 2.88
N GLN A 160 15.77 -8.77 3.72
CA GLN A 160 14.61 -7.94 3.36
C GLN A 160 15.00 -6.48 3.10
N ILE A 161 15.91 -5.91 3.88
CA ILE A 161 16.42 -4.55 3.65
C ILE A 161 17.13 -4.44 2.30
N LYS A 162 17.93 -5.46 1.96
CA LYS A 162 18.60 -5.51 0.65
C LYS A 162 17.60 -5.66 -0.49
N THR A 163 16.61 -6.54 -0.34
CA THR A 163 15.59 -6.80 -1.36
C THR A 163 14.68 -5.61 -1.61
N PHE A 164 14.05 -5.05 -0.58
CA PHE A 164 13.01 -4.03 -0.76
C PHE A 164 13.57 -2.61 -0.90
N PHE A 165 14.77 -2.35 -0.37
CA PHE A 165 15.32 -0.99 -0.29
C PHE A 165 16.73 -0.85 -0.88
N GLY A 166 17.33 -1.92 -1.40
CA GLY A 166 18.67 -1.88 -2.01
C GLY A 166 19.80 -1.55 -1.02
N ALA A 167 19.51 -1.52 0.29
CA ALA A 167 20.42 -1.05 1.32
C ALA A 167 21.18 -2.21 1.99
N ASP A 168 22.38 -1.91 2.49
CA ASP A 168 23.18 -2.84 3.30
C ASP A 168 23.08 -2.48 4.79
N VAL A 169 23.01 -3.51 5.64
CA VAL A 169 23.09 -3.39 7.10
C VAL A 169 24.55 -3.56 7.52
N ASN A 170 25.17 -2.51 8.00
CA ASN A 170 26.60 -2.46 8.33
C ASN A 170 26.82 -2.37 9.84
N ASN A 171 27.66 -3.24 10.39
CA ASN A 171 28.09 -3.14 11.78
C ASN A 171 29.17 -2.07 11.95
N VAL A 172 29.03 -1.25 12.99
CA VAL A 172 29.95 -0.15 13.31
C VAL A 172 30.21 -0.14 14.81
N ASP A 173 31.47 0.01 15.19
CA ASP A 173 31.88 0.30 16.56
C ASP A 173 31.60 1.78 16.88
N PHE A 174 30.52 2.04 17.63
CA PHE A 174 30.16 3.41 18.01
C PHE A 174 31.03 3.99 19.14
N ASN A 175 31.86 3.17 19.82
CA ASN A 175 32.78 3.64 20.85
C ASN A 175 34.05 4.29 20.27
N LYS A 176 34.36 4.04 18.99
CA LYS A 176 35.46 4.71 18.26
C LYS A 176 34.95 5.99 17.59
N THR A 177 34.83 7.06 18.38
CA THR A 177 34.20 8.35 18.00
C THR A 177 34.87 9.09 16.82
N GLU A 178 36.16 8.83 16.56
CA GLU A 178 36.92 9.41 15.44
C GLU A 178 36.77 8.58 14.14
N LEU A 179 36.73 7.25 14.26
CA LEU A 179 36.58 6.33 13.12
C LEU A 179 35.12 6.25 12.66
N GLY A 180 34.15 6.33 13.58
CA GLY A 180 32.72 6.30 13.27
C GLY A 180 32.28 7.46 12.37
N LYS A 181 32.84 8.68 12.57
CA LYS A 181 32.51 9.88 11.79
C LYS A 181 33.20 9.91 10.42
N SER A 182 34.48 9.56 10.37
CA SER A 182 35.26 9.50 9.12
C SER A 182 34.79 8.35 8.22
N THR A 183 34.48 7.19 8.81
CA THR A 183 33.93 6.04 8.08
C THR A 183 32.49 6.29 7.61
N HIS A 184 31.67 7.07 8.34
CA HIS A 184 30.33 7.44 7.87
C HIS A 184 30.38 8.28 6.60
N HIS A 185 31.15 9.36 6.63
CA HIS A 185 31.30 10.22 5.46
C HIS A 185 31.94 9.44 4.31
N GLN A 186 33.03 8.70 4.58
CA GLN A 186 33.73 7.92 3.57
C GLN A 186 32.86 6.82 2.94
N ARG A 187 32.05 6.08 3.70
CA ARG A 187 31.18 5.04 3.13
C ARG A 187 29.99 5.59 2.36
N VAL A 188 29.44 6.74 2.77
CA VAL A 188 28.42 7.45 1.96
C VAL A 188 29.02 7.90 0.63
N PHE A 189 30.28 8.37 0.63
CA PHE A 189 31.01 8.72 -0.61
C PHE A 189 31.39 7.48 -1.46
N GLU A 190 31.89 6.39 -0.86
CA GLU A 190 32.23 5.15 -1.56
C GLU A 190 31.02 4.45 -2.18
N GLN A 191 29.85 4.50 -1.50
CA GLN A 191 28.61 4.05 -2.12
C GLN A 191 28.30 4.93 -3.33
N LYS A 192 28.35 6.27 -3.19
CA LYS A 192 28.10 7.22 -4.28
C LYS A 192 28.99 6.99 -5.52
N ASP A 193 30.24 6.60 -5.34
CA ASP A 193 31.17 6.31 -6.44
C ASP A 193 30.96 4.92 -7.08
N ARG A 194 30.50 3.91 -6.32
CA ARG A 194 30.11 2.60 -6.90
C ARG A 194 28.93 2.68 -7.88
N TRP A 195 28.07 3.68 -7.76
CA TRP A 195 26.92 3.88 -8.65
C TRP A 195 27.27 4.65 -9.94
N LYS A 196 28.51 5.16 -10.06
CA LYS A 196 29.00 5.88 -11.25
C LYS A 196 29.79 5.01 -12.23
N SER A 197 30.11 3.77 -11.87
CA SER A 197 30.80 2.77 -12.72
C SER A 197 29.83 1.76 -13.28
#